data_AF-A0AAV4EWY4-F1
#
_entry.id   AF-A0AAV4EWY4-F1
#
_cell.length_a   1.000
_cell.length_b   1.000
_cell.length_c   1.000
_cell.angle_alpha   90.00
_cell.angle_beta   90.00
_cell.angle_gamma   90.00
#
_symmetry.space_group_name_H-M   'P 1'
#
loop_
_entity.id
_entity.type
_entity.pdbx_description
1 polymer ?
#
loop_
_entity_poly.entity_id
_entity_poly.type
_entity_poly.pdbx_seq_one_letter_code
_entity_poly.pdbx_strand_id
1 'polypeptide(L)'
;MQTLQEQHPEVFSVFSAGHHVLRRSDRFWAGLSPDLVIEQTLMRSVKSIGGLTHGRGMGGLQRTLWLLSRPACADMNSAMKQVTGNDNATLCQHAESSQSRLKRDDKDVRSLLNYLLSRNPFVGDETLRSISTGAMADQPVNSDRATEVGHTILESMRNAAVKDY
;
A
#
# COMPACT_ATOMS: atom_id res chain seq x y z
N MET A 1 8.83 10.95 -25.93
CA MET A 1 8.36 9.60 -26.30
C MET A 1 7.58 9.56 -27.61
N GLN A 2 6.86 10.61 -28.01
CA GLN A 2 6.01 10.57 -29.22
C GLN A 2 6.76 10.31 -30.53
N THR A 3 8.04 10.68 -30.63
CA THR A 3 8.88 10.46 -31.82
C THR A 3 9.85 9.28 -31.69
N LEU A 4 9.76 8.49 -30.60
CA LEU A 4 10.71 7.40 -30.33
C LEU A 4 10.67 6.32 -31.42
N GLN A 5 9.48 6.04 -31.95
CA GLN A 5 9.25 5.08 -33.03
C GLN A 5 9.96 5.47 -34.33
N GLU A 6 10.11 6.77 -34.59
CA GLU A 6 10.72 7.29 -35.81
C GLU A 6 12.23 7.47 -35.67
N GLN A 7 12.70 7.91 -34.50
CA GLN A 7 14.12 8.22 -34.26
C GLN A 7 14.95 6.99 -33.87
N HIS A 8 14.36 6.04 -33.13
CA HIS A 8 15.04 4.85 -32.61
C HIS A 8 14.12 3.63 -32.65
N PRO A 9 13.85 3.06 -33.84
CA PRO A 9 12.89 1.98 -34.01
C PRO A 9 13.29 0.71 -33.24
N GLU A 10 14.59 0.40 -33.08
CA GLU A 10 15.02 -0.75 -32.29
C GLU A 10 14.67 -0.60 -30.80
N VAL A 11 14.87 0.60 -30.24
CA VAL A 11 14.55 0.88 -28.83
C VAL A 11 13.04 0.82 -28.63
N PHE A 12 12.27 1.36 -29.57
CA PHE A 12 10.81 1.27 -29.53
C PHE A 12 10.32 -0.17 -29.55
N SER A 13 10.86 -1.03 -30.43
CA SER A 13 10.51 -2.45 -30.50
C SER A 13 10.76 -3.18 -29.17
N VAL A 14 11.95 -3.00 -28.59
CA VAL A 14 12.34 -3.62 -27.32
C VAL A 14 11.48 -3.09 -26.17
N PHE A 15 11.18 -1.80 -26.16
CA PHE A 15 10.31 -1.15 -25.18
C PHE A 15 8.87 -1.69 -25.25
N SER A 16 8.30 -1.80 -26.45
CA SER A 16 6.97 -2.37 -26.71
C SER A 16 6.89 -3.85 -26.32
N ALA A 17 8.00 -4.57 -26.43
CA ALA A 17 8.11 -5.95 -25.95
C ALA A 17 8.22 -6.08 -24.41
N GLY A 18 8.17 -4.98 -23.66
CA GLY A 18 8.11 -4.99 -22.19
C GLY A 18 9.46 -5.01 -21.47
N HIS A 19 10.58 -4.84 -22.18
CA HIS A 19 11.93 -4.87 -21.59
C HIS A 19 12.29 -3.62 -20.75
N HIS A 20 11.32 -2.76 -20.50
CA HIS A 20 11.44 -1.62 -19.60
C HIS A 20 11.02 -1.96 -18.16
N VAL A 21 10.81 -3.25 -17.86
CA VAL A 21 10.43 -3.76 -16.54
C VAL A 21 11.39 -4.88 -16.15
N LEU A 22 11.92 -4.79 -14.94
CA LEU A 22 12.78 -5.81 -14.33
C LEU A 22 11.99 -6.58 -13.27
N ARG A 23 12.21 -7.90 -13.20
CA ARG A 23 11.62 -8.78 -12.19
C ARG A 23 12.73 -9.49 -11.42
N ARG A 24 12.70 -9.40 -10.08
CA ARG A 24 13.64 -10.12 -9.19
C ARG A 24 13.10 -11.47 -8.71
N SER A 25 11.82 -11.72 -8.93
CA SER A 25 11.14 -12.97 -8.57
C SER A 25 10.02 -13.24 -9.57
N ASP A 26 9.60 -14.50 -9.67
CA ASP A 26 8.53 -14.89 -10.59
C ASP A 26 7.11 -14.64 -10.03
N ARG A 27 6.97 -13.73 -9.07
CA ARG A 27 5.65 -13.36 -8.54
C ARG A 27 4.88 -12.51 -9.54
N PHE A 28 3.55 -12.63 -9.50
CA PHE A 28 2.65 -11.74 -10.25
C PHE A 28 2.83 -10.30 -9.78
N TRP A 29 2.75 -9.34 -10.71
CA TRP A 29 2.87 -7.90 -10.44
C TRP A 29 4.20 -7.46 -9.79
N ALA A 30 5.25 -8.28 -9.88
CA ALA A 30 6.58 -7.98 -9.31
C ALA A 30 7.48 -7.16 -10.25
N GLY A 31 6.91 -6.51 -11.25
CA GLY A 31 7.65 -5.69 -12.21
C GLY A 31 8.05 -4.35 -11.61
N LEU A 32 9.34 -4.00 -11.69
CA LEU A 32 9.89 -2.71 -11.26
C LEU A 32 10.54 -2.00 -12.43
N SER A 33 10.49 -0.67 -12.44
CA SER A 33 11.24 0.11 -13.42
C SER A 33 12.76 -0.03 -13.19
N PRO A 34 13.58 -0.03 -14.26
CA PRO A 34 15.04 -0.09 -14.16
C PRO A 34 15.63 0.98 -13.24
N ASP A 35 15.11 2.21 -13.32
CA ASP A 35 15.56 3.32 -12.49
C ASP A 35 15.37 3.04 -10.99
N LEU A 36 14.18 2.56 -10.61
CA LEU A 36 13.88 2.17 -9.24
C LEU A 36 14.77 1.03 -8.75
N VAL A 37 15.08 0.07 -9.62
CA VAL A 37 16.00 -1.04 -9.31
C VAL A 37 17.42 -0.54 -9.09
N ILE A 38 17.90 0.36 -9.95
CA ILE A 38 19.23 0.99 -9.82
C ILE A 38 19.29 1.77 -8.51
N GLU A 39 18.28 2.57 -8.21
CA GLU A 39 18.26 3.35 -6.98
C GLU A 39 18.27 2.44 -5.73
N GLN A 40 17.38 1.46 -5.68
CA GLN A 40 17.22 0.60 -4.51
C GLN A 40 18.41 -0.34 -4.28
N THR A 41 19.09 -0.79 -5.34
CA THR A 41 20.20 -1.75 -5.24
C THR A 41 21.56 -1.10 -5.29
N LEU A 42 21.82 -0.25 -6.29
CA LEU A 42 23.11 0.40 -6.48
C LEU A 42 23.19 1.65 -5.60
N MET A 43 22.26 2.59 -5.75
CA MET A 43 22.37 3.88 -5.06
C MET A 43 22.24 3.74 -3.54
N ARG A 44 21.39 2.83 -3.04
CA ARG A 44 21.28 2.52 -1.60
C ARG A 44 22.63 2.18 -0.97
N SER A 45 23.47 1.38 -1.64
CA SER A 45 24.77 0.98 -1.09
C SER A 45 25.85 2.06 -1.17
N VAL A 46 25.70 3.03 -2.07
CA VAL A 46 26.56 4.20 -2.09
C VAL A 46 26.16 5.18 -0.99
N LYS A 47 24.84 5.32 -0.75
CA LYS A 47 24.24 6.29 0.18
C LYS A 47 24.10 5.81 1.63
N SER A 48 24.23 4.52 1.92
CA SER A 48 24.14 3.97 3.28
C SER A 48 25.28 4.48 4.19
N ILE A 49 25.11 4.38 5.51
CA ILE A 49 26.12 4.76 6.51
C ILE A 49 27.41 3.95 6.26
N GLY A 50 28.55 4.62 6.17
CA GLY A 50 29.83 4.02 5.72
C GLY A 50 29.98 3.89 4.19
N GLY A 51 29.01 4.40 3.43
CA GLY A 51 28.99 4.38 1.97
C GLY A 51 29.78 5.53 1.33
N LEU A 52 30.16 5.34 0.06
CA LEU A 52 31.10 6.19 -0.66
C LEU A 52 30.65 7.63 -0.93
N THR A 53 29.38 7.97 -0.70
CA THR A 53 28.91 9.38 -0.85
C THR A 53 29.04 10.24 0.40
N HIS A 54 29.34 9.68 1.58
CA HIS A 54 29.63 10.49 2.76
C HIS A 54 31.11 10.93 2.72
N GLY A 55 31.41 12.09 2.11
CA GLY A 55 32.77 12.64 2.03
C GLY A 55 33.09 13.37 0.71
N ARG A 56 34.32 13.24 0.20
CA ARG A 56 34.86 13.94 -0.98
C ARG A 56 34.29 13.49 -2.35
N GLY A 57 33.19 12.73 -2.37
CA GLY A 57 32.60 12.17 -3.60
C GLY A 57 33.46 11.07 -4.24
N MET A 58 32.99 10.54 -5.38
CA MET A 58 33.61 9.41 -6.09
C MET A 58 34.06 9.85 -7.48
N GLY A 59 35.37 9.78 -7.76
CA GLY A 59 35.94 10.06 -9.09
C GLY A 59 35.58 8.98 -10.11
N GLY A 60 35.65 9.29 -11.42
CA GLY A 60 35.21 8.38 -12.50
C GLY A 60 35.77 6.95 -12.40
N LEU A 61 37.07 6.80 -12.16
CA LEU A 61 37.72 5.50 -11.99
C LEU A 61 37.17 4.70 -10.79
N GLN A 62 36.95 5.37 -9.67
CA GLN A 62 36.40 4.74 -8.46
C GLN A 62 34.95 4.29 -8.70
N ARG A 63 34.15 5.06 -9.46
CA ARG A 63 32.79 4.67 -9.85
C ARG A 63 32.81 3.40 -10.69
N THR A 64 33.71 3.31 -11.66
CA THR A 64 33.84 2.12 -12.52
C THR A 64 34.29 0.90 -11.73
N LEU A 65 35.32 1.03 -10.89
CA LEU A 65 35.81 -0.07 -10.06
C LEU A 65 34.72 -0.55 -9.09
N TRP A 66 33.96 0.37 -8.50
CA TRP A 66 32.83 0.04 -7.65
C TRP A 66 31.72 -0.69 -8.41
N LEU A 67 31.35 -0.21 -9.59
CA LEU A 67 30.31 -0.83 -10.43
C LEU A 67 30.70 -2.26 -10.84
N LEU A 68 31.96 -2.47 -11.25
CA LEU A 68 32.47 -3.77 -11.69
C LEU A 68 32.67 -4.77 -10.54
N SER A 69 33.01 -4.29 -9.34
CA SER A 69 33.19 -5.15 -8.15
C SER A 69 31.87 -5.53 -7.49
N ARG A 70 30.79 -4.76 -7.73
CA ARG A 70 29.50 -4.94 -7.05
C ARG A 70 28.89 -6.34 -7.20
N PRO A 71 28.87 -6.99 -8.39
CA PRO A 71 28.33 -8.34 -8.54
C PRO A 71 29.10 -9.36 -7.71
N ALA A 72 30.43 -9.35 -7.78
CA ALA A 72 31.28 -10.26 -7.01
C ALA A 72 31.09 -10.08 -5.50
N CYS A 73 31.00 -8.83 -5.02
CA CYS A 73 30.70 -8.55 -3.61
C CYS A 73 29.29 -9.00 -3.20
N ALA A 74 28.30 -8.92 -4.10
CA ALA A 74 26.95 -9.38 -3.84
C ALA A 74 26.87 -10.91 -3.71
N ASP A 75 27.62 -11.63 -4.54
CA ASP A 75 27.72 -13.09 -4.50
C ASP A 75 28.38 -13.56 -3.20
N MET A 76 29.52 -12.95 -2.83
CA MET A 76 30.20 -13.21 -1.56
C MET A 76 29.28 -12.95 -0.37
N ASN A 77 28.57 -11.82 -0.36
CA ASN A 77 27.64 -11.48 0.72
C ASN A 77 26.46 -12.48 0.79
N SER A 78 25.96 -12.94 -0.35
CA SER A 78 24.89 -13.94 -0.42
C SER A 78 25.36 -15.29 0.14
N ALA A 79 26.55 -15.75 -0.25
CA ALA A 79 27.17 -16.96 0.30
C ALA A 79 27.41 -16.84 1.81
N MET A 80 27.88 -15.69 2.28
CA MET A 80 28.15 -15.44 3.71
C MET A 80 26.84 -15.45 4.53
N LYS A 81 25.75 -14.92 3.98
CA LYS A 81 24.41 -15.01 4.60
C LYS A 81 23.91 -16.44 4.71
N GLN A 82 24.11 -17.24 3.66
CA GLN A 82 23.73 -18.64 3.65
C GLN A 82 24.49 -19.43 4.73
N VAL A 83 25.81 -19.20 4.85
CA VAL A 83 26.65 -19.85 5.86
C VAL A 83 26.27 -19.43 7.28
N THR A 84 25.91 -18.16 7.49
CA THR A 84 25.54 -17.64 8.82
C THR A 84 24.11 -17.99 9.23
N GLY A 85 23.34 -18.69 8.39
CA GLY A 85 21.92 -18.95 8.63
C GLY A 85 21.09 -17.66 8.69
N ASN A 86 21.68 -16.54 8.29
CA ASN A 86 21.04 -15.24 8.22
C ASN A 86 20.38 -15.04 6.85
N ASP A 87 19.95 -16.16 6.25
CA ASP A 87 19.10 -16.20 5.07
C ASP A 87 17.98 -15.23 5.33
N ASN A 88 18.09 -14.12 4.62
CA ASN A 88 17.22 -12.99 4.67
C ASN A 88 15.76 -13.49 4.60
N ALA A 89 15.15 -13.72 5.75
CA ALA A 89 13.72 -13.79 5.95
C ALA A 89 13.13 -12.39 5.70
N THR A 90 13.51 -11.75 4.59
CA THR A 90 12.81 -10.61 4.01
C THR A 90 11.52 -11.11 3.34
N LEU A 91 10.82 -12.04 3.98
CA LEU A 91 9.44 -12.37 3.67
C LEU A 91 8.51 -11.18 4.00
N CYS A 92 8.98 -10.24 4.82
CA CYS A 92 8.28 -9.00 5.16
C CYS A 92 9.05 -7.78 4.65
N GLN A 93 9.20 -7.63 3.32
CA GLN A 93 9.72 -6.38 2.72
C GLN A 93 8.76 -5.20 2.90
N HIS A 94 7.49 -5.49 3.22
CA HIS A 94 6.48 -4.49 3.48
C HIS A 94 6.10 -4.53 4.96
N ALA A 95 6.06 -3.36 5.60
CA ALA A 95 5.66 -3.23 7.01
C ALA A 95 4.28 -3.86 7.27
N GLU A 96 3.38 -3.77 6.29
CA GLU A 96 2.04 -4.36 6.36
C GLU A 96 2.02 -5.89 6.30
N SER A 97 3.02 -6.53 5.70
CA SER A 97 3.11 -7.99 5.66
C SER A 97 3.84 -8.59 6.86
N SER A 98 4.23 -7.77 7.83
CA SER A 98 4.93 -8.21 9.03
C SER A 98 4.06 -9.17 9.86
N GLN A 99 4.68 -10.16 10.51
CA GLN A 99 3.96 -11.07 11.41
C GLN A 99 3.22 -10.34 12.54
N SER A 100 3.76 -9.21 13.00
CA SER A 100 3.09 -8.39 14.02
C SER A 100 1.83 -7.71 13.47
N ARG A 101 1.84 -7.27 12.21
CA ARG A 101 0.66 -6.71 11.54
C ARG A 101 -0.39 -7.77 11.27
N LEU A 102 0.00 -8.91 10.69
CA LEU A 102 -0.88 -10.07 10.49
C LEU A 102 -1.60 -10.49 11.79
N LYS A 103 -0.85 -10.60 12.91
CA LYS A 103 -1.43 -10.94 14.22
C LYS A 103 -2.38 -9.87 14.75
N ARG A 104 -2.10 -8.59 14.50
CA ARG A 104 -2.95 -7.48 14.94
C ARG A 104 -4.25 -7.46 14.13
N ASP A 105 -4.14 -7.55 12.81
CA ASP A 105 -5.30 -7.52 11.92
C ASP A 105 -6.21 -8.72 12.19
N ASP A 106 -5.65 -9.92 12.41
CA ASP A 106 -6.40 -11.11 12.82
C ASP A 106 -7.12 -10.92 14.17
N LYS A 107 -6.47 -10.26 15.15
CA LYS A 107 -7.10 -9.91 16.43
C LYS A 107 -8.25 -8.91 16.24
N ASP A 108 -8.04 -7.88 15.44
CA ASP A 108 -9.02 -6.81 15.21
C ASP A 108 -10.25 -7.36 14.45
N VAL A 109 -10.03 -8.20 13.43
CA VAL A 109 -11.11 -8.91 12.71
C VAL A 109 -11.91 -9.81 13.66
N ARG A 110 -11.26 -10.61 14.51
CA ARG A 110 -11.97 -11.44 15.50
C ARG A 110 -12.75 -10.60 16.49
N SER A 111 -12.19 -9.48 16.94
CA SER A 111 -12.87 -8.55 17.85
C SER A 111 -14.14 -7.99 17.22
N LEU A 112 -14.05 -7.56 15.95
CA LEU A 112 -15.20 -7.07 15.19
C LEU A 112 -16.25 -8.16 14.97
N LEU A 113 -15.84 -9.38 14.61
CA LEU A 113 -16.76 -10.50 14.42
C LEU A 113 -17.49 -10.86 15.72
N ASN A 114 -16.77 -10.98 16.84
CA ASN A 114 -17.39 -11.25 18.13
C ASN A 114 -18.39 -10.16 18.53
N TYR A 115 -18.06 -8.91 18.25
CA TYR A 115 -18.95 -7.78 18.49
C TYR A 115 -20.23 -7.87 17.64
N LEU A 116 -20.09 -8.11 16.33
CA LEU A 116 -21.22 -8.22 15.40
C LEU A 116 -22.07 -9.47 15.60
N LEU A 117 -21.49 -10.58 16.07
CA LEU A 117 -22.26 -11.79 16.41
C LEU A 117 -23.29 -11.52 17.51
N SER A 118 -22.94 -10.69 18.50
CA SER A 118 -23.87 -10.30 19.56
C SER A 118 -24.87 -9.21 19.15
N ARG A 119 -24.57 -8.45 18.08
CA ARG A 119 -25.31 -7.25 17.64
C ARG A 119 -25.50 -7.28 16.13
N ASN A 120 -26.05 -8.38 15.63
CA ASN A 120 -26.15 -8.59 14.20
C ASN A 120 -27.11 -7.55 13.57
N PRO A 121 -26.64 -6.68 12.67
CA PRO A 121 -27.46 -5.64 12.06
C PRO A 121 -28.40 -6.17 10.96
N PHE A 122 -28.26 -7.44 10.57
CA PHE A 122 -29.05 -8.09 9.53
C PHE A 122 -30.12 -9.04 10.09
N VAL A 123 -30.36 -9.01 11.40
CA VAL A 123 -31.56 -9.64 11.96
C VAL A 123 -32.76 -8.84 11.44
N GLY A 124 -33.79 -9.52 10.93
CA GLY A 124 -35.03 -8.91 10.42
C GLY A 124 -35.89 -8.31 11.54
N ASP A 125 -35.28 -7.46 12.36
CA ASP A 125 -35.89 -6.72 13.44
C ASP A 125 -36.16 -5.29 12.92
N GLU A 126 -37.39 -4.82 13.10
CA GLU A 126 -37.82 -3.48 12.66
C GLU A 126 -37.29 -2.37 13.59
N THR A 127 -36.63 -2.73 14.70
CA THR A 127 -36.08 -1.75 15.65
C THR A 127 -34.74 -1.16 15.16
N LEU A 128 -34.67 0.17 15.14
CA LEU A 128 -33.44 0.87 14.80
C LEU A 128 -32.45 0.77 15.97
N ARG A 129 -31.31 0.11 15.73
CA ARG A 129 -30.24 -0.08 16.71
C ARG A 129 -28.94 0.60 16.31
N SER A 130 -28.32 1.29 17.24
CA SER A 130 -26.96 1.80 17.08
C SER A 130 -25.97 0.64 17.08
N ILE A 131 -25.20 0.51 16.00
CA ILE A 131 -24.17 -0.53 15.90
C ILE A 131 -23.08 -0.31 16.96
N SER A 132 -22.73 0.93 17.30
CA SER A 132 -21.62 1.25 18.20
C SER A 132 -21.97 1.16 19.69
N THR A 133 -23.21 1.46 20.07
CA THR A 133 -23.65 1.46 21.48
C THR A 133 -24.58 0.31 21.81
N GLY A 134 -25.25 -0.28 20.81
CA GLY A 134 -26.33 -1.25 21.01
C GLY A 134 -27.64 -0.64 21.50
N ALA A 135 -27.72 0.70 21.62
CA ALA A 135 -28.94 1.38 22.02
C ALA A 135 -30.03 1.20 20.96
N MET A 136 -31.25 0.88 21.41
CA MET A 136 -32.43 0.80 20.56
C MET A 136 -33.16 2.15 20.58
N ALA A 137 -33.73 2.57 19.47
CA ALA A 137 -34.57 3.76 19.43
C ALA A 137 -35.90 3.50 20.17
N ASP A 138 -36.30 4.42 21.05
CA ASP A 138 -37.48 4.28 21.91
C ASP A 138 -38.80 4.49 21.15
N GLN A 139 -38.75 5.20 20.02
CA GLN A 139 -39.89 5.50 19.16
C GLN A 139 -39.73 4.79 17.80
N PRO A 140 -40.82 4.56 17.04
CA PRO A 140 -40.75 4.10 15.66
C PRO A 140 -40.09 5.17 14.78
N VAL A 141 -38.77 5.27 14.86
CA VAL A 141 -37.94 6.16 14.05
C VAL A 141 -37.82 5.50 12.68
N ASN A 142 -38.64 5.98 11.74
CA ASN A 142 -38.59 5.53 10.37
C ASN A 142 -37.46 6.24 9.61
N SER A 143 -36.27 5.63 9.58
CA SER A 143 -35.14 6.13 8.79
C SER A 143 -35.32 5.89 7.29
N ASP A 144 -36.11 4.90 6.87
CA ASP A 144 -36.34 4.60 5.44
C ASP A 144 -37.05 5.75 4.72
N ARG A 145 -37.92 6.46 5.43
CA ARG A 145 -38.69 7.60 4.92
C ARG A 145 -38.12 8.96 5.30
N ALA A 146 -36.87 9.01 5.76
CA ALA A 146 -36.25 10.26 6.25
C ALA A 146 -36.31 11.39 5.20
N THR A 147 -36.14 11.06 3.92
CA THR A 147 -36.19 12.03 2.82
C THR A 147 -37.61 12.60 2.60
N GLU A 148 -38.64 11.75 2.63
CA GLU A 148 -40.04 12.18 2.48
C GLU A 148 -40.49 13.06 3.65
N VAL A 149 -40.14 12.66 4.88
CA VAL A 149 -40.43 13.42 6.10
C VAL A 149 -39.70 14.77 6.06
N GLY A 150 -38.42 14.79 5.64
CA GLY A 150 -37.64 16.02 5.47
C GLY A 150 -38.27 16.97 4.46
N HIS A 151 -38.75 16.46 3.31
CA HIS A 151 -39.47 17.26 2.32
C HIS A 151 -40.77 17.85 2.89
N THR A 152 -41.55 17.05 3.62
CA THR A 152 -42.81 17.50 4.25
C THR A 152 -42.57 18.63 5.25
N ILE A 153 -41.49 18.53 6.05
CA ILE A 153 -41.08 19.58 7.00
C ILE A 153 -40.62 20.84 6.25
N LEU A 154 -39.84 20.71 5.18
CA LEU A 154 -39.41 21.87 4.39
C LEU A 154 -40.58 22.59 3.72
N GLU A 155 -41.60 21.85 3.26
CA GLU A 155 -42.82 22.43 2.71
C GLU A 155 -43.64 23.18 3.76
N SER A 156 -43.76 22.65 4.98
CA SER A 156 -44.46 23.32 6.07
C SER A 156 -43.75 24.60 6.54
N MET A 157 -42.44 24.69 6.34
CA MET A 157 -41.62 25.87 6.67
C MET A 157 -41.69 26.99 5.62
N ARG A 158 -42.19 26.72 4.41
CA ARG A 158 -42.09 27.67 3.27
C ARG A 158 -42.81 29.00 3.50
N ASN A 159 -43.79 29.05 4.40
CA ASN A 159 -44.61 30.23 4.70
C ASN A 159 -44.68 30.58 6.20
N ALA A 160 -43.91 29.91 7.06
CA ALA A 160 -43.88 30.18 8.49
C ALA A 160 -42.77 31.19 8.82
N ALA A 161 -43.04 32.17 9.69
CA ALA A 161 -42.01 33.07 10.18
C ALA A 161 -41.07 32.31 11.14
N VAL A 162 -39.76 32.54 11.03
CA VAL A 162 -38.71 31.85 11.82
C VAL A 162 -38.89 31.99 13.34
N LYS A 163 -39.77 32.88 13.80
CA LYS A 163 -40.04 33.11 15.24
C LYS A 163 -41.11 32.19 15.84
N ASP A 164 -41.87 31.45 15.03
CA ASP A 164 -43.00 30.63 15.48
C ASP A 164 -42.61 29.15 15.74
N TYR A 165 -41.31 28.82 15.71
CA TYR A 165 -40.75 27.48 15.96
C TYR A 165 -39.61 27.51 16.98
#